data_AF-A0AAN9UR23-F1
#
_entry.id   AF-A0AAN9UR23-F1
#
_cell.length_a   1.000
_cell.length_b   1.000
_cell.length_c   1.000
_cell.angle_alpha   90.00
_cell.angle_beta   90.00
_cell.angle_gamma   90.00
#
_symmetry.space_group_name_H-M   'P 1'
#
loop_
_entity.id
_entity.type
_entity.pdbx_description
1 polymer ?
#
loop_
_entity_poly.entity_id
_entity_poly.type
_entity_poly.pdbx_seq_one_letter_code
_entity_poly.pdbx_strand_id
1 'polypeptide(L)'
;MRLFQTAIAPLLAAAVATAAPALRHVTEDPSFLISLTFEDGTTSGIFKVADSLEETALSYNKTTSFVFMDYEDFTFPAGPTGKCTFLEPDRQGLGTLQVNKATTVPVNPLSVIGFVQCNVV
;
A
#
# COMPACT_ATOMS: atom_id res chain seq x y z
N MET A 1 -38.48 68.56 -25.30
CA MET A 1 -37.73 67.91 -24.20
C MET A 1 -37.12 66.63 -24.73
N ARG A 2 -35.78 66.52 -24.63
CA ARG A 2 -34.92 65.30 -24.52
C ARG A 2 -35.10 64.20 -25.59
N LEU A 3 -34.20 64.09 -26.58
CA LEU A 3 -32.93 63.33 -26.57
C LEU A 3 -33.11 61.87 -26.11
N PHE A 4 -33.04 60.92 -27.05
CA PHE A 4 -32.67 59.53 -26.77
C PHE A 4 -31.44 59.18 -27.61
N GLN A 5 -30.28 59.42 -27.02
CA GLN A 5 -29.00 58.84 -27.42
C GLN A 5 -28.71 57.62 -26.54
N THR A 6 -28.01 56.64 -27.12
CA THR A 6 -27.03 55.71 -26.49
C THR A 6 -27.58 54.69 -25.48
N ALA A 7 -27.06 53.47 -25.33
CA ALA A 7 -25.83 52.82 -25.77
C ALA A 7 -26.05 51.30 -25.85
N ILE A 8 -25.35 50.63 -26.75
CA ILE A 8 -25.24 49.16 -26.80
C ILE A 8 -24.24 48.76 -25.71
N ALA A 9 -24.70 48.04 -24.69
CA ALA A 9 -23.85 47.50 -23.63
C ALA A 9 -23.13 46.23 -24.11
N PRO A 10 -21.83 46.06 -23.83
CA PRO A 10 -21.12 44.83 -24.15
C PRO A 10 -21.45 43.73 -23.12
N LEU A 11 -21.70 42.51 -23.61
CA LEU A 11 -21.81 41.31 -22.77
C LEU A 11 -20.48 41.07 -22.04
N LEU A 12 -20.49 41.24 -20.71
CA LEU A 12 -19.42 40.72 -19.85
C LEU A 12 -19.54 39.20 -19.76
N ALA A 13 -18.54 38.51 -20.34
CA ALA A 13 -18.35 37.08 -20.17
C ALA A 13 -18.00 36.77 -18.70
N ALA A 14 -18.92 36.12 -18.01
CA ALA A 14 -18.69 35.56 -16.68
C ALA A 14 -17.80 34.32 -16.81
N ALA A 15 -16.50 34.48 -16.54
CA ALA A 15 -15.60 33.35 -16.35
C ALA A 15 -15.89 32.73 -14.97
N VAL A 16 -16.66 31.64 -14.96
CA VAL A 16 -16.83 30.79 -13.79
C VAL A 16 -15.54 29.98 -13.65
N ALA A 17 -14.60 30.47 -12.84
CA ALA A 17 -13.46 29.68 -12.41
C ALA A 17 -13.98 28.53 -11.53
N THR A 18 -14.16 27.36 -12.13
CA THR A 18 -14.37 26.11 -11.39
C THR A 18 -13.08 25.83 -10.61
N ALA A 19 -13.09 26.14 -9.33
CA ALA A 19 -12.07 25.65 -8.41
C ALA A 19 -12.12 24.12 -8.45
N ALA A 20 -11.20 23.52 -9.21
CA ALA A 20 -10.99 22.09 -9.17
C ALA A 20 -10.60 21.72 -7.72
N PRO A 21 -11.20 20.67 -7.13
CA PRO A 21 -10.80 20.24 -5.80
C PRO A 21 -9.32 19.90 -5.85
N ALA A 22 -8.54 20.57 -5.00
CA ALA A 22 -7.16 20.19 -4.78
C ALA A 22 -7.17 18.72 -4.35
N LEU A 23 -6.60 17.84 -5.21
CA LEU A 23 -6.27 16.48 -4.86
C LEU A 23 -5.45 16.57 -3.57
N ARG A 24 -6.06 16.22 -2.44
CA ARG A 24 -5.34 16.01 -1.20
C ARG A 24 -4.35 14.91 -1.52
N HIS A 25 -3.08 15.29 -1.63
CA HIS A 25 -1.98 14.37 -1.58
C HIS A 25 -2.04 13.76 -0.17
N VAL A 26 -2.82 12.69 -0.05
CA VAL A 26 -2.67 11.75 1.05
C VAL A 26 -1.28 11.18 0.79
N THR A 27 -0.28 11.71 1.50
CA THR A 27 0.96 10.96 1.72
C THR A 27 0.52 9.61 2.24
N GLU A 28 0.52 8.59 1.38
CA GLU A 28 0.35 7.22 1.82
C GLU A 28 1.47 6.96 2.82
N ASP A 29 1.13 6.55 4.04
CA ASP A 29 2.12 6.12 5.01
C ASP A 29 2.92 4.96 4.40
N PRO A 30 4.25 4.94 4.59
CA PRO A 30 5.08 3.92 3.96
C PRO A 30 4.66 2.53 4.43
N SER A 31 4.63 1.59 3.50
CA SER A 31 4.04 0.28 3.71
C SER A 31 4.87 -0.83 3.09
N PHE A 32 4.75 -2.01 3.68
CA PHE A 32 5.30 -3.24 3.14
C PHE A 32 4.38 -3.77 2.04
N LEU A 33 4.94 -3.97 0.87
CA LEU A 33 4.27 -4.61 -0.26
C LEU A 33 4.53 -6.12 -0.18
N ILE A 34 3.47 -6.89 0.06
CA ILE A 34 3.59 -8.34 0.28
C ILE A 34 2.75 -9.08 -0.76
N SER A 35 3.29 -10.19 -1.26
CA SER A 35 2.50 -11.19 -1.97
C SER A 35 2.86 -12.61 -1.52
N LEU A 36 1.89 -13.50 -1.57
CA LEU A 36 2.00 -14.90 -1.17
C LEU A 36 1.92 -15.78 -2.40
N THR A 37 2.88 -16.65 -2.63
CA THR A 37 2.74 -17.76 -3.57
C THR A 37 2.25 -18.98 -2.81
N PHE A 38 1.18 -19.60 -3.28
CA PHE A 38 0.56 -20.76 -2.67
C PHE A 38 1.18 -22.07 -3.20
N GLU A 39 0.91 -23.17 -2.52
CA GLU A 39 1.39 -24.50 -2.89
C GLU A 39 0.92 -24.93 -4.30
N ASP A 40 -0.27 -24.49 -4.71
CA ASP A 40 -0.83 -24.74 -6.04
C ASP A 40 -0.20 -23.89 -7.16
N GLY A 41 0.80 -23.05 -6.82
CA GLY A 41 1.48 -22.14 -7.74
C GLY A 41 0.71 -20.85 -8.04
N THR A 42 -0.50 -20.66 -7.50
CA THR A 42 -1.20 -19.37 -7.60
C THR A 42 -0.56 -18.35 -6.67
N THR A 43 -0.68 -17.05 -6.99
CA THR A 43 -0.11 -15.97 -6.15
C THR A 43 -1.22 -15.04 -5.72
N SER A 44 -1.14 -14.51 -4.51
CA SER A 44 -1.97 -13.39 -4.09
C SER A 44 -1.66 -12.16 -4.95
N GLY A 45 -2.60 -11.21 -5.02
CA GLY A 45 -2.20 -9.85 -5.40
C GLY A 45 -1.19 -9.28 -4.40
N ILE A 46 -0.57 -8.15 -4.76
CA ILE A 46 0.20 -7.36 -3.80
C ILE A 46 -0.79 -6.68 -2.86
N PHE A 47 -0.56 -6.81 -1.55
CA PHE A 47 -1.29 -6.08 -0.52
C PHE A 47 -0.32 -5.27 0.35
N LYS A 48 -0.82 -4.17 0.90
CA LYS A 48 -0.06 -3.26 1.75
C LYS A 48 -0.22 -3.67 3.22
N VAL A 49 0.89 -3.75 3.94
CA VAL A 49 0.93 -3.92 5.39
C VAL A 49 1.60 -2.68 5.97
N ALA A 50 0.94 -2.02 6.93
CA ALA A 50 1.46 -0.80 7.53
C ALA A 50 2.78 -1.09 8.27
N ASP A 51 3.71 -0.12 8.26
CA ASP A 51 4.88 -0.11 9.13
C ASP A 51 4.44 0.11 10.59
N SER A 52 4.11 -0.99 11.28
CA SER A 52 3.59 -0.96 12.64
C SER A 52 3.76 -2.31 13.34
N LEU A 53 3.69 -2.30 14.67
CA LEU A 53 3.62 -3.52 15.45
C LEU A 53 2.19 -4.10 15.52
N GLU A 54 1.25 -3.63 14.72
CA GLU A 54 -0.10 -4.18 14.68
C GLU A 54 -0.20 -5.34 13.68
N GLU A 55 -0.99 -6.35 14.02
CA GLU A 55 -1.24 -7.49 13.13
C GLU A 55 -2.25 -7.11 12.04
N THR A 56 -1.88 -7.38 10.80
CA THR A 56 -2.80 -7.33 9.65
C THR A 56 -3.32 -8.74 9.36
N ALA A 57 -4.63 -8.92 9.45
CA ALA A 57 -5.29 -10.18 9.13
C ALA A 57 -5.30 -10.43 7.60
N LEU A 58 -5.00 -11.67 7.20
CA LEU A 58 -4.98 -12.09 5.81
C LEU A 58 -6.16 -13.02 5.54
N SER A 59 -6.91 -12.73 4.49
CA SER A 59 -8.13 -13.47 4.12
C SER A 59 -7.85 -14.65 3.18
N TYR A 60 -6.73 -15.35 3.38
CA TYR A 60 -6.31 -16.48 2.54
C TYR A 60 -6.37 -17.79 3.31
N ASN A 61 -7.11 -18.77 2.77
CA ASN A 61 -7.16 -20.15 3.28
C ASN A 61 -6.43 -21.08 2.31
N LYS A 62 -5.15 -20.80 2.07
CA LYS A 62 -4.30 -21.63 1.20
C LYS A 62 -2.93 -21.74 1.82
N THR A 63 -2.34 -22.92 1.69
CA THR A 63 -0.96 -23.17 2.11
C THR A 63 -0.01 -22.31 1.27
N THR A 64 0.83 -21.52 1.92
CA THR A 64 1.83 -20.64 1.31
C THR A 64 3.17 -21.37 1.18
N SER A 65 3.77 -21.24 0.00
CA SER A 65 5.10 -21.77 -0.34
C SER A 65 6.18 -20.71 -0.37
N PHE A 66 5.85 -19.48 -0.79
CA PHE A 66 6.76 -18.35 -0.78
C PHE A 66 6.06 -17.07 -0.35
N VAL A 67 6.82 -16.19 0.27
CA VAL A 67 6.43 -14.81 0.53
C VAL A 67 7.37 -13.88 -0.21
N PHE A 68 6.83 -13.00 -1.03
CA PHE A 68 7.53 -11.84 -1.54
C PHE A 68 7.30 -10.66 -0.61
N MET A 69 8.37 -9.94 -0.30
CA MET A 69 8.35 -8.78 0.56
C MET A 69 9.18 -7.66 -0.08
N ASP A 70 8.57 -6.49 -0.17
CA ASP A 70 9.20 -5.23 -0.54
C ASP A 70 8.71 -4.12 0.40
N TYR A 71 9.45 -3.03 0.48
CA TYR A 71 9.10 -1.86 1.28
C TYR A 71 9.33 -0.63 0.42
N GLU A 72 8.35 0.27 0.41
CA GLU A 72 8.28 1.38 -0.54
C GLU A 72 9.56 2.26 -0.53
N ASP A 73 10.23 2.35 0.62
CA ASP A 73 11.44 3.16 0.82
C ASP A 73 12.73 2.34 0.99
N PHE A 74 12.82 1.10 0.48
CA PHE A 74 14.08 0.36 0.51
C PHE A 74 15.16 1.05 -0.34
N THR A 75 16.17 1.63 0.33
CA THR A 75 17.39 2.15 -0.30
C THR A 75 18.57 1.24 0.01
N PHE A 76 18.95 0.32 -0.88
CA PHE A 76 20.14 -0.53 -0.67
C PHE A 76 21.42 0.14 -1.17
N PRO A 77 22.57 0.08 -0.47
CA PRO A 77 22.83 -0.61 0.80
C PRO A 77 22.57 0.23 2.06
N ALA A 78 22.25 1.51 1.92
CA ALA A 78 22.01 2.44 3.02
C ALA A 78 20.51 2.70 3.14
N GLY A 79 19.80 1.92 3.94
CA GLY A 79 18.35 1.99 4.05
C GLY A 79 17.80 1.18 5.21
N PRO A 80 16.51 1.37 5.55
CA PRO A 80 15.86 0.67 6.64
C PRO A 80 15.85 -0.84 6.40
N THR A 81 16.01 -1.64 7.46
CA THR A 81 15.76 -3.08 7.38
C THR A 81 14.30 -3.33 7.70
N GLY A 82 13.58 -3.91 6.75
CA GLY A 82 12.21 -4.32 6.94
C GLY A 82 12.14 -5.65 7.67
N LYS A 83 11.34 -5.73 8.73
CA LYS A 83 11.11 -6.95 9.50
C LYS A 83 9.62 -7.31 9.46
N CYS A 84 9.28 -8.48 8.93
CA CYS A 84 7.92 -9.01 8.99
C CYS A 84 7.87 -10.34 9.76
N THR A 85 6.89 -10.48 10.64
CA THR A 85 6.56 -11.73 11.34
C THR A 85 5.27 -12.29 10.74
N PHE A 86 5.30 -13.57 10.39
CA PHE A 86 4.15 -14.27 9.82
C PHE A 86 3.58 -15.23 10.86
N LEU A 87 2.26 -15.28 10.97
CA LEU A 87 1.55 -16.10 11.95
C LEU A 87 0.50 -16.97 11.26
N GLU A 88 0.30 -18.17 11.76
CA GLU A 88 -0.82 -19.06 11.41
C GLU A 88 -2.17 -18.46 11.87
N PRO A 89 -3.31 -18.96 11.38
CA PRO A 89 -4.63 -18.49 11.82
C PRO A 89 -4.90 -18.62 13.32
N ASP A 90 -4.21 -19.54 14.01
CA ASP A 90 -4.27 -19.70 15.47
C ASP A 90 -3.22 -18.86 16.23
N ARG A 91 -2.53 -17.96 15.51
CA ARG A 91 -1.47 -17.06 16.00
C ARG A 91 -0.16 -17.77 16.35
N GLN A 92 0.04 -19.01 15.93
CA GLN A 92 1.34 -19.65 16.03
C GLN A 92 2.36 -18.96 15.09
N GLY A 93 3.57 -18.70 15.58
CA GLY A 93 4.61 -18.05 14.80
C GLY A 93 5.20 -18.95 13.72
N LEU A 94 5.19 -18.48 12.47
CA LEU A 94 5.85 -19.12 11.31
C LEU A 94 7.29 -18.63 11.10
N GLY A 95 7.70 -17.63 11.88
CA GLY A 95 9.03 -17.05 11.85
C GLY A 95 9.02 -15.57 11.48
N THR A 96 10.22 -14.99 11.47
CA THR A 96 10.45 -13.59 11.15
C THR A 96 11.38 -13.49 9.96
N LEU A 97 10.99 -12.69 8.97
CA LEU A 97 11.80 -12.31 7.83
C LEU A 97 12.35 -10.91 8.03
N GLN A 98 13.66 -10.73 7.82
CA GLN A 98 14.32 -9.42 7.77
C GLN A 98 15.00 -9.23 6.42
N VAL A 99 14.67 -8.16 5.72
CA VAL A 99 15.28 -7.83 4.42
C VAL A 99 15.54 -6.33 4.32
N ASN A 100 16.55 -5.96 3.54
CA ASN A 100 16.90 -4.58 3.21
C ASN A 100 16.75 -4.29 1.71
N LYS A 101 16.03 -5.17 1.00
CA LYS A 101 15.69 -5.10 -0.42
C LYS A 101 14.54 -6.05 -0.73
N ALA A 102 13.78 -5.78 -1.79
CA ALA A 102 12.75 -6.67 -2.31
C ALA A 102 13.28 -8.12 -2.44
N THR A 103 12.61 -9.07 -1.80
CA THR A 103 13.07 -10.47 -1.72
C THR A 103 11.89 -11.43 -1.64
N THR A 104 12.04 -12.60 -2.27
CA THR A 104 11.16 -13.75 -2.09
C THR A 104 11.82 -14.79 -1.18
N VAL A 105 11.10 -15.26 -0.16
CA VAL A 105 11.60 -16.24 0.81
C VAL A 105 10.65 -17.44 0.89
N PRO A 106 11.17 -18.69 0.90
CA PRO A 106 10.35 -19.87 1.08
C PRO A 106 9.77 -19.95 2.50
N VAL A 107 8.52 -20.40 2.59
CA VAL A 107 7.88 -20.76 3.87
C VAL A 107 8.16 -22.24 4.13
N ASN A 108 8.83 -22.54 5.25
CA ASN A 108 9.21 -23.92 5.59
C ASN A 108 9.06 -24.17 7.11
N PRO A 109 8.18 -25.09 7.54
CA PRO A 109 7.29 -25.92 6.72
C PRO A 109 6.22 -25.08 6.00
N LEU A 110 5.68 -25.61 4.89
CA LEU A 110 4.54 -25.00 4.19
C LEU A 110 3.38 -24.81 5.18
N SER A 111 2.79 -23.63 5.23
CA SER A 111 1.67 -23.34 6.15
C SER A 111 0.73 -22.26 5.62
N VAL A 112 -0.47 -22.16 6.20
CA VAL A 112 -1.43 -21.09 5.95
C VAL A 112 -1.03 -19.88 6.78
N ILE A 113 -0.83 -18.73 6.13
CA ILE A 113 -0.56 -17.46 6.83
C ILE A 113 -1.89 -16.75 7.10
N GLY A 114 -2.23 -16.60 8.38
CA GLY A 114 -3.44 -15.89 8.83
C GLY A 114 -3.20 -14.44 9.19
N PHE A 115 -2.01 -14.10 9.67
CA PHE A 115 -1.65 -12.73 10.06
C PHE A 115 -0.22 -12.39 9.67
N VAL A 116 0.02 -11.09 9.49
CA VAL A 116 1.34 -10.53 9.26
C VAL A 116 1.51 -9.25 10.06
N GLN A 117 2.69 -9.06 10.65
CA GLN A 117 3.07 -7.87 11.39
C GLN A 117 4.41 -7.39 10.83
N CYS A 118 4.50 -6.15 10.38
CA CYS A 118 5.71 -5.65 9.73
C CYS A 118 6.14 -4.30 10.29
N ASN A 119 7.43 -4.18 10.59
CA ASN A 119 8.00 -2.92 11.01
C ASN A 119 9.41 -2.71 10.45
N VAL A 120 9.82 -1.46 10.30
CA VAL A 120 11.22 -1.11 10.06
C VAL A 120 12.03 -1.26 11.36
N VAL A 121 13.26 -1.80 11.24
CA VAL A 121 14.26 -1.95 12.33
C VAL A 121 15.59 -1.31 11.99
#